data_AF-A0A365Y2B4-F1
#
_entry.id   AF-A0A365Y2B4-F1
#
_cell.length_a   1.000
_cell.length_b   1.000
_cell.length_c   1.000
_cell.angle_alpha   90.00
_cell.angle_beta   90.00
_cell.angle_gamma   90.00
#
_symmetry.space_group_name_H-M   'P 1'
#
loop_
_entity.id
_entity.type
_entity.pdbx_description
1 polymer ?
#
loop_
_entity_poly.entity_id
_entity_poly.type
_entity_poly.pdbx_seq_one_letter_code
_entity_poly.pdbx_strand_id
1 'polypeptide(L)'
;MNRAIILISFSILSFVACNPATEAGSQQSNSKGIMSSRVAKPTAFKLSGGHPDSSNATFALSGITVSFVNTTEALQTISIQQNEKRLINYIRAFDTTEKVLPTPYLTINGKDTVITFNIRQDAFRFRIKDNKATYTKTRDTTRV
;
A
#
# COMPACT_ATOMS: atom_id res chain seq x y z
N MET A 1 -11.29 -29.06 56.46
CA MET A 1 -12.76 -29.09 56.31
C MET A 1 -13.08 -29.41 54.86
N ASN A 2 -13.82 -30.50 54.66
CA ASN A 2 -14.28 -31.00 53.36
C ASN A 2 -15.37 -30.09 52.76
N ARG A 3 -15.40 -29.92 51.44
CA ARG A 3 -16.56 -30.13 50.52
C ARG A 3 -16.35 -29.51 49.12
N ALA A 4 -16.07 -30.37 48.13
CA ALA A 4 -16.91 -30.68 46.95
C ALA A 4 -18.26 -29.90 46.82
N ILE A 5 -18.88 -29.56 45.68
CA ILE A 5 -18.87 -30.05 44.28
C ILE A 5 -19.87 -29.16 43.47
N ILE A 6 -19.51 -28.77 42.23
CA ILE A 6 -20.27 -28.78 40.94
C ILE A 6 -21.68 -28.09 40.81
N LEU A 7 -21.91 -27.30 39.73
CA LEU A 7 -22.84 -27.59 38.59
C LEU A 7 -23.34 -26.36 37.79
N ILE A 8 -23.05 -26.45 36.48
CA ILE A 8 -23.93 -26.27 35.30
C ILE A 8 -24.45 -24.87 34.93
N SER A 9 -24.03 -24.41 33.75
CA SER A 9 -24.95 -24.04 32.65
C SER A 9 -24.17 -24.04 31.32
N PHE A 10 -24.03 -25.19 30.65
CA PHE A 10 -24.77 -25.53 29.42
C PHE A 10 -25.58 -24.40 28.78
N SER A 11 -25.03 -23.82 27.71
CA SER A 11 -25.83 -23.32 26.60
C SER A 11 -25.20 -23.80 25.30
N ILE A 12 -25.75 -24.93 24.87
CA ILE A 12 -25.58 -25.59 23.59
C ILE A 12 -26.66 -25.05 22.63
N LEU A 13 -26.37 -25.08 21.32
CA LEU A 13 -27.27 -24.94 20.18
C LEU A 13 -27.80 -23.50 19.96
N SER A 14 -27.51 -22.83 18.84
CA SER A 14 -28.09 -23.07 17.50
C SER A 14 -27.51 -21.96 16.57
N PHE A 15 -27.32 -22.02 15.26
CA PHE A 15 -27.97 -22.72 14.16
C PHE A 15 -26.96 -22.93 13.02
N VAL A 16 -27.00 -24.12 12.43
CA VAL A 16 -26.56 -24.38 11.06
C VAL A 16 -27.56 -23.69 10.13
N ALA A 17 -27.11 -22.73 9.33
CA ALA A 17 -27.86 -22.25 8.17
C ALA A 17 -27.07 -22.62 6.91
N CYS A 18 -27.43 -23.79 6.38
CA CYS A 18 -27.05 -24.30 5.07
C CYS A 18 -27.90 -23.54 4.04
N ASN A 19 -27.30 -22.67 3.24
CA ASN A 19 -27.99 -22.08 2.09
C ASN A 19 -27.72 -22.95 0.85
N PRO A 20 -28.76 -23.50 0.19
CA PRO A 20 -28.56 -24.24 -1.05
C PRO A 20 -28.18 -23.29 -2.19
N ALA A 21 -27.29 -23.80 -3.04
CA ALA A 21 -26.94 -23.21 -4.32
C ALA A 21 -28.19 -23.07 -5.20
N THR A 22 -28.42 -21.86 -5.72
CA THR A 22 -29.40 -21.59 -6.77
C THR A 22 -28.63 -21.41 -8.08
N GLU A 23 -28.73 -22.39 -8.97
CA GLU A 23 -28.27 -22.28 -10.35
C GLU A 23 -29.32 -21.60 -11.23
N ALA A 24 -28.79 -20.81 -12.17
CA ALA A 24 -29.31 -20.47 -13.50
C ALA A 24 -30.59 -19.64 -13.66
N GLY A 25 -30.39 -18.43 -14.20
CA GLY A 25 -31.04 -18.07 -15.47
C GLY A 25 -31.99 -16.88 -15.46
N SER A 26 -31.46 -15.67 -15.73
CA SER A 26 -32.06 -14.77 -16.72
C SER A 26 -31.08 -13.66 -17.11
N GLN A 27 -30.60 -13.76 -18.35
CA GLN A 27 -30.09 -12.62 -19.10
C GLN A 27 -31.25 -11.65 -19.30
N GLN A 28 -31.13 -10.38 -18.91
CA GLN A 28 -31.46 -9.29 -19.84
C GLN A 28 -30.93 -7.93 -19.37
N SER A 29 -30.42 -7.22 -20.38
CA SER A 29 -30.26 -5.77 -20.45
C SER A 29 -29.05 -5.13 -19.78
N ASN A 30 -27.91 -5.28 -20.47
CA ASN A 30 -27.11 -4.17 -20.98
C ASN A 30 -27.53 -2.76 -20.54
N SER A 31 -27.00 -2.35 -19.39
CA SER A 31 -26.37 -1.05 -19.30
C SER A 31 -25.04 -1.26 -18.57
N LYS A 32 -24.02 -1.69 -19.33
CA LYS A 32 -22.63 -1.40 -19.00
C LYS A 32 -22.56 0.12 -18.93
N GLY A 33 -22.89 0.67 -17.77
CA GLY A 33 -22.45 2.00 -17.40
C GLY A 33 -20.97 2.00 -17.66
N ILE A 34 -20.55 2.78 -18.64
CA ILE A 34 -19.18 3.21 -18.74
C ILE A 34 -18.98 3.97 -17.43
N MET A 35 -18.59 3.27 -16.37
CA MET A 35 -17.96 3.88 -15.22
C MET A 35 -16.75 4.55 -15.84
N SER A 36 -16.91 5.83 -16.17
CA SER A 36 -15.82 6.72 -16.47
C SER A 36 -14.83 6.51 -15.34
N SER A 37 -13.80 5.71 -15.62
CA SER A 37 -12.70 5.44 -14.71
C SER A 37 -11.96 6.76 -14.64
N ARG A 38 -12.45 7.67 -13.81
CA ARG A 38 -11.83 8.95 -13.58
C ARG A 38 -10.48 8.60 -12.99
N VAL A 39 -9.43 8.67 -13.80
CA VAL A 39 -8.06 8.38 -13.37
C VAL A 39 -7.82 9.26 -12.16
N ALA A 40 -7.61 8.65 -11.00
CA ALA A 40 -7.42 9.41 -9.78
C ALA A 40 -6.18 10.28 -9.94
N LYS A 41 -6.30 11.58 -9.60
CA LYS A 41 -5.18 12.51 -9.70
C LYS A 41 -4.14 12.16 -8.62
N PRO A 42 -2.84 12.05 -8.98
CA PRO A 42 -1.79 11.86 -7.99
C PRO A 42 -1.74 13.03 -7.01
N THR A 43 -1.57 12.73 -5.72
CA THR A 43 -1.43 13.72 -4.65
C THR A 43 -0.04 13.59 -4.05
N ALA A 44 0.73 14.68 -4.04
CA ALA A 44 2.07 14.69 -3.46
C ALA A 44 2.02 14.47 -1.94
N PHE A 45 2.95 13.69 -1.41
CA PHE A 45 3.14 13.61 0.03
C PHE A 45 3.77 14.89 0.56
N LYS A 46 3.52 15.20 1.84
CA LYS A 46 4.12 16.34 2.52
C LYS A 46 5.37 15.90 3.27
N LEU A 47 6.43 16.71 3.25
CA LEU A 47 7.60 16.48 4.08
C LEU A 47 7.19 16.55 5.56
N SER A 48 7.54 15.53 6.34
CA SER A 48 7.25 15.43 7.77
C SER A 48 8.51 15.27 8.63
N GLY A 49 9.67 15.01 8.03
CA GLY A 49 10.96 14.95 8.72
C GLY A 49 12.14 14.87 7.75
N GLY A 50 13.33 15.25 8.23
CA GLY A 50 14.54 15.33 7.41
C GLY A 50 14.47 16.46 6.36
N HIS A 51 15.21 16.30 5.26
CA HIS A 51 15.22 17.27 4.16
C HIS A 51 15.42 16.58 2.80
N PRO A 52 14.72 16.99 1.71
CA PRO A 52 14.84 16.37 0.39
C PRO A 52 16.26 16.35 -0.17
N ASP A 53 17.08 17.34 0.16
CA ASP A 53 18.49 17.46 -0.28
C ASP A 53 19.50 16.83 0.70
N SER A 54 19.04 16.03 1.66
CA SER A 54 19.89 15.36 2.64
C SER A 54 19.94 13.85 2.44
N SER A 55 20.71 13.15 3.28
CA SER A 55 20.78 11.68 3.24
C SER A 55 19.48 11.01 3.70
N ASN A 56 18.55 11.72 4.35
CA ASN A 56 17.27 11.16 4.74
C ASN A 56 16.10 12.14 4.61
N ALA A 57 14.94 11.62 4.24
CA ALA A 57 13.70 12.38 4.24
C ALA A 57 12.54 11.46 4.57
N THR A 58 11.57 11.99 5.29
CA THR A 58 10.32 11.32 5.62
C THR A 58 9.16 12.17 5.13
N PHE A 59 8.25 11.52 4.42
CA PHE A 59 7.06 12.15 3.83
C PHE A 59 5.81 11.45 4.36
N ALA A 60 4.78 12.22 4.68
CA ALA A 60 3.53 11.70 5.22
C ALA A 60 2.31 12.20 4.43
N LEU A 61 1.34 11.32 4.24
CA LEU A 61 0.04 11.63 3.67
C LEU A 61 -0.99 10.56 4.06
N SER A 62 -2.15 10.96 4.58
CA SER A 62 -3.28 10.06 4.86
C SER A 62 -2.93 8.82 5.69
N GLY A 63 -2.12 8.98 6.74
CA GLY A 63 -1.69 7.87 7.62
C GLY A 63 -0.63 6.95 7.01
N ILE A 64 -0.13 7.27 5.83
CA ILE A 64 0.98 6.58 5.17
C ILE A 64 2.24 7.43 5.32
N THR A 65 3.33 6.78 5.69
CA THR A 65 4.66 7.38 5.79
C THR A 65 5.59 6.70 4.80
N VAL A 66 6.32 7.49 4.01
CA VAL A 66 7.37 7.04 3.11
C VAL A 66 8.68 7.67 3.58
N SER A 67 9.69 6.86 3.86
CA SER A 67 11.01 7.36 4.22
C SER A 67 12.08 6.85 3.26
N PHE A 68 13.03 7.73 2.99
CA PHE A 68 14.23 7.47 2.20
C PHE A 68 15.44 7.66 3.11
N VAL A 69 16.38 6.72 3.07
CA VAL A 69 17.64 6.79 3.81
C VAL A 69 18.76 6.31 2.90
N ASN A 70 19.67 7.22 2.56
CA ASN A 70 20.90 6.95 1.83
C ASN A 70 22.03 6.65 2.82
N THR A 71 22.74 5.56 2.60
CA THR A 71 23.94 5.20 3.36
C THR A 71 25.20 5.65 2.61
N THR A 72 26.34 5.64 3.30
CA THR A 72 27.66 5.96 2.73
C THR A 72 28.13 4.92 1.71
N GLU A 73 27.56 3.72 1.70
CA GLU A 73 27.90 2.60 0.81
C GLU A 73 27.13 2.62 -0.51
N ALA A 74 26.57 3.78 -0.88
CA ALA A 74 25.75 3.91 -2.09
C ALA A 74 24.50 3.01 -2.07
N LEU A 75 23.94 2.74 -0.88
CA LEU A 75 22.66 2.05 -0.70
C LEU A 75 21.56 3.00 -0.22
N GLN A 76 20.38 2.88 -0.82
CA GLN A 76 19.21 3.63 -0.44
C GLN A 76 18.13 2.66 0.06
N THR A 77 17.66 2.91 1.27
CA THR A 77 16.51 2.22 1.86
C THR A 77 15.27 3.08 1.66
N ILE A 78 14.22 2.46 1.12
CA ILE A 78 12.88 3.04 0.95
C ILE A 78 11.94 2.25 1.84
N SER A 79 11.34 2.91 2.82
CA SER A 79 10.40 2.30 3.75
C SER A 79 9.01 2.88 3.55
N ILE A 80 7.99 2.04 3.54
CA ILE A 80 6.58 2.47 3.50
C ILE A 80 5.86 1.86 4.70
N GLN A 81 5.26 2.73 5.50
CA GLN A 81 4.44 2.37 6.66
C GLN A 81 3.03 2.91 6.50
N GLN A 82 2.05 2.19 7.01
CA GLN A 82 0.67 2.62 7.10
C GLN A 82 0.16 2.31 8.50
N ASN A 83 -0.33 3.33 9.22
CA ASN A 83 -0.82 3.19 10.60
C ASN A 83 0.15 2.37 11.47
N GLU A 84 1.42 2.78 11.50
CA GLU A 84 2.52 2.15 12.26
C GLU A 84 2.96 0.75 11.78
N LYS A 85 2.20 0.11 10.88
CA LYS A 85 2.59 -1.15 10.27
C LYS A 85 3.54 -0.92 9.09
N ARG A 86 4.69 -1.57 9.11
CA ARG A 86 5.61 -1.61 7.97
C ARG A 86 5.09 -2.51 6.86
N LEU A 87 4.92 -1.94 5.67
CA LEU A 87 4.43 -2.64 4.49
C LEU A 87 5.56 -2.93 3.50
N ILE A 88 6.51 -2.01 3.36
CA ILE A 88 7.66 -2.14 2.46
C ILE A 88 8.94 -1.78 3.20
N ASN A 89 10.00 -2.53 2.94
CA ASN A 89 11.38 -2.18 3.20
C ASN A 89 12.22 -2.60 1.99
N TYR A 90 12.42 -1.67 1.06
CA TYR A 90 13.11 -1.92 -0.20
C TYR A 90 14.50 -1.28 -0.19
N ILE A 91 15.52 -2.06 -0.51
CA ILE A 91 16.91 -1.58 -0.58
C ILE A 91 17.34 -1.61 -2.05
N ARG A 92 17.94 -0.51 -2.51
CA ARG A 92 18.54 -0.42 -3.84
C ARG A 92 19.94 0.17 -3.76
N ALA A 93 20.78 -0.20 -4.71
CA ALA A 93 21.96 0.60 -5.01
C ALA A 93 21.51 1.92 -5.65
N PHE A 94 22.19 3.01 -5.28
CA PHE A 94 22.05 4.31 -5.89
C PHE A 94 23.43 4.87 -6.25
N ASP A 95 23.45 5.94 -7.01
CA ASP A 95 24.68 6.64 -7.35
C ASP A 95 24.90 7.75 -6.34
N THR A 96 26.08 7.83 -5.73
CA THR A 96 26.39 8.79 -4.66
C THR A 96 26.31 10.25 -5.11
N THR A 97 26.28 10.50 -6.42
CA THR A 97 26.03 11.83 -7.00
C THR A 97 24.56 12.26 -6.92
N GLU A 98 23.63 11.32 -6.66
CA GLU A 98 22.20 11.58 -6.49
C GLU A 98 21.94 12.22 -5.11
N LYS A 99 21.94 13.55 -5.07
CA LYS A 99 21.75 14.33 -3.83
C LYS A 99 20.29 14.53 -3.44
N VAL A 100 19.38 14.46 -4.40
CA VAL A 100 17.97 14.82 -4.21
C VAL A 100 17.12 13.56 -4.03
N LEU A 101 16.46 13.47 -2.90
CA LEU A 101 15.48 12.43 -2.61
C LEU A 101 14.16 12.75 -3.31
N PRO A 102 13.51 11.77 -3.96
CA PRO A 102 12.33 12.03 -4.75
C PRO A 102 11.12 12.31 -3.85
N THR A 103 10.21 13.16 -4.34
CA THR A 103 8.91 13.35 -3.69
C THR A 103 7.97 12.20 -4.08
N PRO A 104 7.39 11.47 -3.11
CA PRO A 104 6.40 10.45 -3.40
C PRO A 104 5.02 11.04 -3.66
N TYR A 105 4.23 10.31 -4.44
CA TYR A 105 2.87 10.65 -4.84
C TYR A 105 1.93 9.48 -4.56
N LEU A 106 0.73 9.79 -4.06
CA LEU A 106 -0.33 8.85 -3.76
C LEU A 106 -1.41 8.92 -4.85
N THR A 107 -1.81 7.76 -5.35
CA THR A 107 -2.97 7.62 -6.23
C THR A 107 -3.87 6.53 -5.66
N ILE A 108 -5.15 6.87 -5.43
CA ILE A 108 -6.15 5.93 -4.91
C ILE A 108 -7.12 5.57 -6.03
N ASN A 109 -7.10 4.31 -6.46
CA ASN A 109 -7.99 3.78 -7.50
C ASN A 109 -8.91 2.73 -6.88
N GLY A 110 -10.10 3.16 -6.43
CA GLY A 110 -11.02 2.29 -5.70
C GLY A 110 -10.43 1.84 -4.37
N LYS A 111 -10.19 0.52 -4.20
CA LYS A 111 -9.55 -0.05 -3.00
C LYS A 111 -8.03 -0.13 -3.09
N ASP A 112 -7.47 0.11 -4.27
CA ASP A 112 -6.03 0.06 -4.50
C ASP A 112 -5.40 1.41 -4.17
N THR A 113 -4.37 1.38 -3.35
CA THR A 113 -3.51 2.53 -3.08
C THR A 113 -2.20 2.34 -3.82
N VAL A 114 -1.76 3.32 -4.60
CA VAL A 114 -0.48 3.25 -5.32
C VAL A 114 0.38 4.41 -4.90
N ILE A 115 1.59 4.11 -4.44
CA ILE A 115 2.62 5.10 -4.14
C ILE A 115 3.62 5.07 -5.27
N THR A 116 3.90 6.24 -5.83
CA THR A 116 4.80 6.39 -6.97
C THR A 116 5.84 7.46 -6.70
N PHE A 117 7.06 7.23 -7.19
CA PHE A 117 8.10 8.26 -7.23
C PHE A 117 9.07 7.91 -8.36
N ASN A 118 9.71 8.95 -8.89
CA ASN A 118 10.65 8.81 -10.00
C ASN A 118 12.05 9.07 -9.50
N ILE A 119 12.98 8.23 -9.91
CA ILE A 119 14.42 8.42 -9.70
C ILE A 119 15.06 8.31 -11.08
N ARG A 120 15.64 9.41 -11.56
CA ARG A 120 16.18 9.50 -12.92
C ARG A 120 15.10 9.12 -13.96
N GLN A 121 15.33 8.04 -14.70
CA GLN A 121 14.40 7.49 -15.70
C GLN A 121 13.55 6.33 -15.15
N ASP A 122 13.75 5.94 -13.90
CA ASP A 122 13.04 4.80 -13.32
C ASP A 122 11.83 5.30 -12.52
N ALA A 123 10.64 4.85 -12.90
CA ALA A 123 9.41 5.03 -12.14
C ALA A 123 9.24 3.83 -11.19
N PHE A 124 9.23 4.11 -9.90
CA PHE A 124 8.97 3.15 -8.85
C PHE A 124 7.49 3.20 -8.47
N ARG A 125 6.85 2.04 -8.38
CA ARG A 125 5.44 1.91 -8.02
C ARG A 125 5.25 0.85 -6.96
N PHE A 126 4.65 1.23 -5.84
CA PHE A 126 4.27 0.32 -4.76
C PHE A 126 2.75 0.33 -4.65
N ARG A 127 2.12 -0.79 -5.03
CA ARG A 127 0.67 -0.96 -4.92
C ARG A 127 0.36 -1.65 -3.59
N ILE A 128 -0.46 -1.02 -2.78
CA ILE A 128 -1.00 -1.54 -1.53
C ILE A 128 -2.45 -1.95 -1.78
N LYS A 129 -2.73 -3.23 -1.55
CA LYS A 129 -4.07 -3.82 -1.64
C LYS A 129 -4.22 -4.84 -0.52
N ASP A 130 -5.32 -4.79 0.21
CA ASP A 130 -5.63 -5.74 1.30
C ASP A 130 -4.47 -5.87 2.33
N ASN A 131 -3.88 -4.73 2.72
CA ASN A 131 -2.71 -4.64 3.62
C ASN A 131 -1.45 -5.39 3.15
N LYS A 132 -1.36 -5.72 1.86
CA LYS A 132 -0.18 -6.28 1.20
C LYS A 132 0.33 -5.30 0.17
N ALA A 133 1.65 -5.20 0.05
CA ALA A 133 2.28 -4.30 -0.90
C ALA A 133 3.02 -5.10 -1.98
N THR A 134 2.85 -4.70 -3.25
CA THR A 134 3.57 -5.24 -4.40
C THR A 134 4.37 -4.13 -5.07
N TYR A 135 5.53 -4.49 -5.60
CA TYR A 135 6.47 -3.57 -6.22
C TYR A 135 6.51 -3.76 -7.73
N THR A 136 6.61 -2.66 -8.47
CA THR A 136 6.91 -2.65 -9.89
C THR A 136 7.88 -1.51 -10.20
N LYS A 137 8.88 -1.80 -11.01
CA LYS A 137 9.82 -0.84 -11.59
C LYS A 137 9.57 -0.74 -13.07
N THR A 138 9.44 0.47 -13.59
CA THR A 138 9.37 0.71 -15.03
C THR A 138 10.43 1.72 -15.41
N ARG A 139 11.29 1.38 -16.36
CA ARG A 139 12.20 2.34 -16.96
C ARG A 139 11.44 3.11 -18.03
N ASP A 140 11.40 4.43 -17.91
CA ASP A 140 10.87 5.28 -18.95
C ASP A 140 11.87 5.32 -20.10
N THR A 141 11.58 4.57 -21.17
CA THR A 141 12.40 4.52 -22.39
C THR A 141 12.10 5.68 -23.33
N THR A 142 11.24 6.61 -22.93
CA THR A 142 10.72 7.68 -23.80
C THR A 142 11.59 8.94 -23.75
N ARG A 143 12.91 8.80 -24.00
CA ARG A 143 13.79 9.90 -24.38
C ARG A 143 14.90 9.38 -25.29
N VAL A 144 14.69 9.50 -26.60
CA VAL A 144 15.75 9.64 -27.61
C VAL A 144 15.89 11.12 -27.88
#